data_AF-A0A3P7J996-F1
#
_entry.id   AF-A0A3P7J996-F1
#
_cell.length_a   1.000
_cell.length_b   1.000
_cell.length_c   1.000
_cell.angle_alpha   90.00
_cell.angle_beta   90.00
_cell.angle_gamma   90.00
#
_symmetry.space_group_name_H-M   'P 1'
#
loop_
_entity.id
_entity.type
_entity.pdbx_description
1 polymer ?
#
loop_
_entity_poly.entity_id
_entity_poly.type
_entity_poly.pdbx_seq_one_letter_code
_entity_poly.pdbx_strand_id
1 'polypeptide(L)'
;MRSNCRLTVDIWSVGCIFAEMINHRVLFPGLDRVDQWTKIINVMGTPSEDFISQLGSSASVYVRSLPRQTGKSIEEIAPDVNFLSNTENARANLTGLYLEISKYKP
;
A
#
# COMPACT_ATOMS: atom_id res chain seq x y z
N MET A 1 8.90 5.56 -27.13
CA MET A 1 8.61 5.83 -25.69
C MET A 1 7.86 4.65 -25.09
N ARG A 2 8.57 3.61 -24.63
CA ARG A 2 7.94 2.39 -24.04
C ARG A 2 8.83 1.81 -22.93
N SER A 3 9.43 2.68 -22.13
CA SER A 3 10.52 2.30 -21.22
C SER A 3 10.22 2.48 -19.73
N ASN A 4 8.99 2.86 -19.35
CA ASN A 4 8.64 3.15 -17.95
C ASN A 4 7.49 2.30 -17.37
N CYS A 5 7.16 1.16 -18.00
CA CYS A 5 6.05 0.30 -17.54
C CYS A 5 6.49 -0.81 -16.57
N ARG A 6 7.77 -1.20 -16.55
CA ARG A 6 8.24 -2.26 -15.63
C ARG A 6 8.45 -1.74 -14.22
N LEU A 7 9.25 -0.69 -14.07
CA LEU A 7 9.56 -0.09 -12.76
C LEU A 7 8.30 0.35 -12.01
N THR A 8 7.29 0.86 -12.72
CA THR A 8 6.02 1.30 -12.13
C THR A 8 5.12 0.13 -11.71
N VAL A 9 5.23 -1.02 -12.36
CA VAL A 9 4.53 -2.25 -11.94
C VAL A 9 5.29 -2.93 -10.78
N ASP A 10 6.62 -2.85 -10.78
CA ASP A 10 7.45 -3.38 -9.71
C ASP A 10 7.23 -2.60 -8.39
N ILE A 11 7.15 -1.26 -8.45
CA ILE A 11 6.88 -0.44 -7.25
C ILE A 11 5.50 -0.72 -6.63
N TRP A 12 4.49 -1.07 -7.44
CA TRP A 12 3.19 -1.51 -6.93
C TRP A 12 3.34 -2.79 -6.08
N SER A 13 4.11 -3.75 -6.60
CA SER A 13 4.35 -5.01 -5.92
C SER A 13 5.13 -4.80 -4.60
N VAL A 14 6.16 -3.94 -4.62
CA VAL A 14 6.92 -3.56 -3.41
C VAL A 14 6.01 -2.88 -2.37
N GLY A 15 5.12 -1.98 -2.81
CA GLY A 15 4.16 -1.32 -1.92
C GLY A 15 3.22 -2.30 -1.22
N CYS A 16 2.76 -3.33 -1.94
CA CYS A 16 1.93 -4.39 -1.36
C CYS A 16 2.71 -5.16 -0.28
N ILE A 17 3.93 -5.63 -0.59
CA ILE A 17 4.78 -6.37 0.36
C ILE A 17 5.07 -5.51 1.59
N PHE A 18 5.37 -4.23 1.40
CA PHE A 18 5.65 -3.31 2.50
C PHE A 18 4.46 -3.14 3.45
N ALA A 19 3.26 -2.93 2.90
CA ALA A 19 2.04 -2.85 3.70
C ALA A 19 1.70 -4.17 4.39
N GLU A 20 2.00 -5.31 3.78
CA GLU A 20 1.83 -6.63 4.42
C GLU A 20 2.79 -6.84 5.59
N MET A 21 4.03 -6.34 5.47
CA MET A 21 5.00 -6.38 6.56
C MET A 21 4.55 -5.53 7.76
N ILE A 22 4.01 -4.33 7.50
CA ILE A 22 3.47 -3.46 8.56
C ILE A 22 2.27 -4.12 9.22
N ASN A 23 1.32 -4.62 8.43
CA ASN A 23 0.06 -5.12 8.97
C ASN A 23 0.09 -6.58 9.46
N HIS A 24 1.19 -7.29 9.22
CA HIS A 24 1.35 -8.72 9.47
C HIS A 24 0.23 -9.59 8.88
N ARG A 25 -0.41 -9.12 7.80
CA ARG A 25 -1.49 -9.80 7.09
C ARG A 25 -1.47 -9.43 5.61
N VAL A 26 -1.97 -10.32 4.76
CA VAL A 26 -2.11 -10.09 3.32
C VAL A 26 -2.97 -8.85 3.05
N LEU A 27 -2.50 -7.94 2.20
CA LEU A 27 -3.16 -6.66 1.93
C LEU A 27 -4.40 -6.85 1.06
N PHE A 28 -4.28 -7.71 0.04
CA PHE A 28 -5.36 -8.04 -0.89
C PHE A 28 -5.57 -9.56 -0.98
N PRO A 29 -6.26 -10.17 0.00
CA PRO A 29 -6.53 -11.61 -0.03
C PRO A 29 -7.61 -11.90 -1.07
N GLY A 30 -7.18 -12.23 -2.30
CA GLY A 30 -8.05 -12.60 -3.41
C GLY A 30 -8.13 -14.11 -3.59
N LEU A 31 -9.34 -14.65 -3.75
CA LEU A 31 -9.57 -16.07 -4.06
C LEU A 31 -9.39 -16.38 -5.55
N ASP A 32 -9.74 -15.44 -6.41
CA ASP A 32 -9.58 -15.49 -7.85
C ASP A 32 -9.27 -14.09 -8.40
N ARG A 33 -9.15 -13.96 -9.73
CA ARG A 33 -8.82 -12.69 -10.37
C ARG A 33 -9.90 -11.62 -10.15
N VAL A 34 -11.17 -12.01 -10.15
CA VAL A 34 -12.31 -11.09 -10.02
C VAL A 34 -12.43 -10.59 -8.58
N ASP A 35 -12.30 -11.49 -7.60
CA ASP A 35 -12.25 -11.14 -6.18
C ASP A 35 -11.03 -10.26 -5.87
N GLN A 36 -9.87 -10.56 -6.46
CA GLN A 36 -8.67 -9.72 -6.30
C GLN A 36 -8.91 -8.27 -6.77
N TRP A 37 -9.54 -8.07 -7.94
CA TRP A 37 -9.93 -6.73 -8.40
C TRP A 37 -10.88 -6.04 -7.43
N THR A 38 -11.85 -6.78 -6.89
CA THR A 38 -12.79 -6.26 -5.88
C THR A 38 -12.05 -5.78 -4.64
N LYS A 39 -11.11 -6.56 -4.10
CA LYS A 39 -10.31 -6.17 -2.92
C LYS A 39 -9.51 -4.90 -3.17
N ILE A 40 -8.88 -4.79 -4.34
CA ILE A 40 -8.08 -3.60 -4.70
C ILE A 40 -8.97 -2.36 -4.75
N ILE A 41 -10.12 -2.43 -5.43
CA ILE A 41 -11.05 -1.29 -5.58
C ILE A 41 -11.66 -0.89 -4.23
N ASN A 42 -11.94 -1.86 -3.34
CA ASN A 42 -12.46 -1.57 -2.00
C ASN A 42 -11.46 -0.83 -1.09
N VAL A 43 -10.16 -0.91 -1.39
CA VAL A 43 -9.11 -0.22 -0.63
C VAL A 43 -8.68 1.06 -1.32
N MET A 44 -8.44 1.02 -2.63
CA MET A 44 -7.93 2.16 -3.41
C MET A 44 -9.04 3.11 -3.87
N GLY A 45 -10.30 2.66 -3.85
CA GLY A 45 -11.45 3.39 -4.39
C GLY A 45 -11.70 3.09 -5.86
N THR A 46 -12.84 3.58 -6.36
CA THR A 46 -13.18 3.45 -7.78
C THR A 46 -12.26 4.32 -8.63
N PRO A 47 -11.55 3.74 -9.62
CA PRO A 47 -10.66 4.49 -10.50
C PRO A 47 -11.45 5.45 -11.42
N SER A 48 -10.76 6.41 -12.02
CA SER A 48 -11.38 7.36 -12.96
C SER A 48 -11.83 6.69 -14.26
N GLU A 49 -12.83 7.28 -14.94
CA GLU A 49 -13.30 6.75 -16.23
C GLU A 49 -12.20 6.70 -17.31
N ASP A 50 -11.23 7.62 -17.26
CA ASP A 50 -10.07 7.61 -18.17
C ASP A 50 -9.21 6.37 -17.96
N PHE A 51 -9.05 5.92 -16.70
CA PHE A 51 -8.33 4.69 -16.39
C PHE A 51 -9.16 3.46 -16.77
N ILE A 52 -10.46 3.46 -16.45
CA ILE A 52 -11.38 2.36 -16.78
C ILE A 52 -11.44 2.13 -18.30
N SER A 53 -11.41 3.20 -19.09
CA SER A 53 -11.43 3.13 -20.56
C SER A 53 -10.15 2.55 -21.17
N GLN A 54 -9.04 2.54 -20.43
CA GLN A 54 -7.79 1.89 -20.83
C GLN A 54 -7.74 0.40 -20.46
N LEU A 55 -8.68 -0.09 -19.66
CA LEU A 55 -8.79 -1.51 -19.31
C LEU A 55 -9.37 -2.31 -20.50
N GLY A 56 -9.10 -3.62 -20.50
CA GLY A 56 -9.74 -4.53 -21.46
C GLY A 56 -11.27 -4.54 -21.33
N SER A 57 -11.97 -4.95 -22.39
CA SER A 57 -13.44 -4.92 -22.48
C SER A 57 -14.13 -5.62 -21.30
N SER A 58 -13.70 -6.83 -20.93
CA SER A 58 -14.31 -7.55 -19.79
C SER A 58 -14.04 -6.89 -18.43
N ALA A 59 -12.82 -6.37 -18.23
CA ALA A 59 -12.44 -5.74 -16.96
C ALA A 59 -13.14 -4.39 -16.77
N SER A 60 -13.24 -3.57 -17.82
CA SER A 60 -13.94 -2.29 -17.75
C SER A 60 -15.44 -2.45 -17.47
N VAL A 61 -16.11 -3.44 -18.08
CA VAL A 61 -17.51 -3.77 -17.80
C VAL A 61 -17.67 -4.20 -16.34
N TYR A 62 -16.77 -5.04 -15.85
CA TYR A 62 -16.80 -5.49 -14.47
C TYR A 62 -16.64 -4.33 -13.47
N VAL A 63 -15.63 -3.49 -13.65
CA VAL A 63 -15.38 -2.33 -12.76
C VAL A 63 -16.57 -1.37 -12.75
N ARG A 64 -17.21 -1.12 -13.90
CA ARG A 64 -18.42 -0.27 -13.97
C ARG A 64 -19.65 -0.90 -13.32
N SER A 65 -19.70 -2.23 -13.21
CA SER A 65 -20.80 -2.92 -12.54
C SER A 65 -20.73 -2.87 -11.01
N LEU A 66 -19.56 -2.54 -10.45
CA LEU A 66 -19.36 -2.45 -9.01
C LEU A 66 -19.91 -1.14 -8.45
N PRO A 67 -20.44 -1.14 -7.20
CA PRO A 67 -20.77 0.10 -6.50
C PRO A 67 -19.54 1.00 -6.36
N ARG A 68 -19.74 2.32 -6.48
CA ARG A 68 -18.65 3.29 -6.32
C ARG A 68 -18.09 3.21 -4.90
N GLN A 69 -16.78 3.00 -4.79
CA GLN A 69 -16.03 2.88 -3.54
C GLN A 69 -15.24 4.17 -3.30
N THR A 70 -15.20 4.61 -2.05
CA THR A 70 -14.27 5.63 -1.58
C THR A 70 -12.98 4.94 -1.14
N GLY A 71 -11.83 5.41 -1.63
CA GLY A 71 -10.54 4.89 -1.23
C GLY A 71 -10.26 5.17 0.25
N LYS A 72 -9.58 4.24 0.90
CA LYS A 72 -9.14 4.37 2.29
C LYS A 72 -7.91 5.27 2.36
N SER A 73 -7.77 6.01 3.45
CA SER A 73 -6.54 6.76 3.70
C SER A 73 -5.39 5.82 4.05
N ILE A 74 -4.15 6.31 3.93
CA ILE A 74 -2.98 5.47 4.25
C ILE A 74 -2.95 5.11 5.74
N GLU A 75 -3.43 5.99 6.61
CA GLU A 75 -3.54 5.79 8.05
C GLU A 75 -4.52 4.65 8.38
N GLU A 76 -5.57 4.47 7.58
CA GLU A 76 -6.48 3.33 7.72
C GLU A 76 -5.88 2.03 7.18
N ILE A 77 -5.06 2.11 6.13
CA ILE A 77 -4.43 0.95 5.49
C ILE A 77 -3.26 0.42 6.32
N ALA A 78 -2.44 1.32 6.85
CA ALA A 78 -1.23 1.04 7.61
C ALA A 78 -1.15 2.00 8.81
N PRO A 79 -1.93 1.73 9.88
CA PRO A 79 -1.97 2.60 11.05
C PRO A 79 -0.65 2.55 11.83
N ASP A 80 -0.28 3.68 12.45
CA ASP A 80 0.96 3.83 13.22
C ASP A 80 1.17 2.75 14.29
N VAL A 81 0.09 2.25 14.88
CA VAL A 81 0.12 1.19 15.91
C VAL A 81 0.66 -0.15 15.38
N ASN A 82 0.59 -0.37 14.05
CA ASN A 82 1.12 -1.56 13.41
C ASN A 82 2.62 -1.43 13.10
N PHE A 83 3.18 -0.23 13.18
CA PHE A 83 4.63 -0.05 13.15
C PHE A 83 5.21 -0.50 14.49
N LEU A 84 6.46 -1.00 14.46
CA LEU A 84 7.17 -1.45 15.64
C LEU A 84 7.30 -0.31 16.66
N SER A 85 6.38 -0.24 17.62
CA SER A 85 6.37 0.80 18.66
C SER A 85 7.48 0.63 19.68
N ASN A 86 7.98 -0.60 19.85
CA ASN A 86 9.06 -0.94 20.76
C ASN A 86 10.06 -1.88 20.08
N THR A 87 11.03 -1.32 19.35
CA THR A 87 12.22 -2.09 19.04
C THR A 87 13.09 -2.19 20.29
N GLU A 88 13.16 -3.38 20.89
CA GLU A 88 14.11 -3.70 21.97
C GLU A 88 15.58 -3.62 21.52
N ASN A 89 15.84 -3.35 20.23
CA ASN A 89 17.19 -3.08 19.75
C ASN A 89 17.64 -1.66 20.16
N ALA A 90 18.33 -1.56 21.29
CA ALA A 90 18.96 -0.31 21.72
C ALA A 90 19.82 0.38 20.63
N ARG A 91 20.27 -0.37 19.61
CA ARG A 91 21.00 0.15 18.43
C ARG A 91 20.16 0.88 17.37
N ALA A 92 18.84 0.65 17.25
CA ALA A 92 18.01 1.39 16.29
C ALA A 92 17.11 2.44 16.94
N ASN A 93 17.18 2.61 18.27
CA ASN A 93 16.58 3.75 18.94
C ASN A 93 17.43 5.02 18.66
N LEU A 94 17.27 5.56 17.46
CA LEU A 94 17.94 6.76 16.98
C LEU A 94 17.63 7.97 17.88
N THR A 95 16.46 8.01 18.50
CA THR A 95 16.05 9.04 19.47
C THR A 95 16.92 8.99 20.73
N GLY A 96 17.16 7.79 21.27
CA GLY A 96 18.06 7.58 22.41
C GLY A 96 19.51 7.90 22.07
N LEU A 97 19.97 7.51 20.87
CA LEU A 97 21.33 7.81 20.39
C LEU A 97 21.55 9.32 20.20
N TYR A 98 20.56 10.04 19.67
CA TYR A 98 20.62 11.48 19.47
C TYR A 98 20.70 12.25 20.81
N LEU A 99 19.93 11.82 21.82
CA LEU A 99 20.00 12.40 23.17
C LEU A 99 21.35 12.12 23.83
N GLU A 100 21.92 10.92 23.65
CA GLU A 100 23.23 10.56 24.19
C GLU A 100 24.36 11.33 23.50
N ILE A 101 24.33 11.47 22.17
CA ILE A 101 25.30 12.26 21.41
C ILE A 101 25.19 13.76 21.75
N SER A 102 23.97 14.25 22.02
CA SER A 102 23.75 15.66 22.40
C SER A 102 24.32 16.01 23.78
N LYS A 103 24.56 15.04 24.67
CA LYS A 103 25.27 15.27 25.94
C LYS A 103 26.75 15.59 25.76
N TYR A 104 27.34 15.19 24.64
CA TYR A 104 28.77 15.38 24.34
C TYR A 104 29.02 16.53 23.37
N LYS A 105 28.03 17.41 23.17
CA LYS A 105 28.22 18.63 22.39
C LYS A 105 28.95 19.66 23.27
N PRO A 106 30.09 20.23 22.84
CA PRO A 106 30.82 21.26 23.59
C PRO A 106 30.02 22.57 23.71
#